data_AF-A0A2K0UDE2-F1
#
_entry.id   AF-A0A2K0UDE2-F1
#
_cell.length_a   1.000
_cell.length_b   1.000
_cell.length_c   1.000
_cell.angle_alpha   90.00
_cell.angle_beta   90.00
_cell.angle_gamma   90.00
#
_symmetry.space_group_name_H-M   'P 1'
#
loop_
_entity.id
_entity.type
_entity.pdbx_description
1 polymer ?
#
loop_
_entity_poly.entity_id
_entity_poly.type
_entity_poly.pdbx_seq_one_letter_code
_entity_poly.pdbx_strand_id
1 'polypeptide(L)'
;MEYLYAALTNISSLKYKRIILDSFRYIVGDFASLQSVVDIQYPTVKLIDFTTGEVTDPARKKTSPDHILVNGKLESGAVASLSFRKVTKTVDGKGLRWLISGTKGELEITIDGPNFQMDIAKKQLHLVDNSVGVTQDIDFTDAQELAYVKSVPAMGQNTSRLCEKFVAAPTEVANFDDALKLHQLLDKIAAAANYPYKA
;
A
#
# COMPACT_ATOMS: atom_id res chain seq x y z
N MET A 1 -13.23 16.79 3.97
CA MET A 1 -13.58 16.32 5.33
C MET A 1 -12.87 15.03 5.75
N GLU A 2 -12.72 14.04 4.87
CA GLU A 2 -12.17 12.72 5.23
C GLU A 2 -10.68 12.72 5.68
N TYR A 3 -9.82 13.51 5.03
CA TYR A 3 -8.37 13.50 5.29
C TYR A 3 -7.97 13.99 6.69
N LEU A 4 -8.73 14.93 7.27
CA LEU A 4 -8.44 15.50 8.58
C LEU A 4 -9.09 14.70 9.73
N TYR A 5 -10.30 14.15 9.50
CA TYR A 5 -10.94 13.23 10.45
C TYR A 5 -10.19 11.89 10.55
N ALA A 6 -9.61 11.44 9.43
CA ALA A 6 -8.70 10.31 9.36
C ALA A 6 -7.45 10.54 10.24
N ALA A 7 -6.80 11.69 10.17
CA ALA A 7 -5.58 11.97 10.94
C ALA A 7 -5.78 11.93 12.47
N LEU A 8 -7.02 12.00 12.97
CA LEU A 8 -7.33 12.09 14.40
C LEU A 8 -7.77 10.77 15.05
N THR A 9 -7.94 9.70 14.26
CA THR A 9 -8.41 8.39 14.74
C THR A 9 -7.38 7.30 14.46
N ASN A 10 -7.36 6.24 15.28
CA ASN A 10 -6.44 5.08 15.19
C ASN A 10 -6.42 4.34 13.84
N ILE A 11 -7.29 4.73 12.91
CA ILE A 11 -7.69 3.94 11.74
C ILE A 11 -6.94 4.38 10.46
N SER A 12 -6.43 5.61 10.36
CA SER A 12 -6.05 6.20 9.07
C SER A 12 -4.72 5.77 8.46
N SER A 13 -3.68 5.57 9.24
CA SER A 13 -2.37 5.22 8.67
C SER A 13 -2.29 3.76 8.26
N LEU A 14 -3.04 2.89 8.93
CA LEU A 14 -3.25 1.51 8.49
C LEU A 14 -4.11 1.48 7.22
N LYS A 15 -5.10 2.36 7.04
CA LYS A 15 -5.93 2.40 5.83
C LYS A 15 -5.14 2.54 4.52
N TYR A 16 -4.14 3.41 4.44
CA TYR A 16 -3.31 3.51 3.23
C TYR A 16 -2.37 2.32 3.05
N LYS A 17 -1.92 1.74 4.16
CA LYS A 17 -1.05 0.56 4.15
C LYS A 17 -1.82 -0.72 3.81
N ARG A 18 -3.14 -0.76 4.05
CA ARG A 18 -4.03 -1.91 3.74
C ARG A 18 -3.95 -2.31 2.28
N ILE A 19 -4.01 -1.34 1.36
CA ILE A 19 -3.94 -1.61 -0.08
C ILE A 19 -2.63 -2.32 -0.45
N ILE A 20 -1.50 -1.84 0.08
CA ILE A 20 -0.19 -2.47 -0.15
C ILE A 20 -0.13 -3.84 0.50
N LEU A 21 -0.61 -3.99 1.73
CA LEU A 21 -0.61 -5.27 2.44
C LEU A 21 -1.51 -6.29 1.75
N ASP A 22 -2.62 -5.86 1.18
CA ASP A 22 -3.52 -6.70 0.40
C ASP A 22 -2.85 -7.15 -0.90
N SER A 23 -2.26 -6.22 -1.65
CA SER A 23 -1.50 -6.52 -2.87
C SER A 23 -0.30 -7.42 -2.59
N PHE A 24 0.38 -7.20 -1.47
CA PHE A 24 1.46 -8.05 -0.97
C PHE A 24 0.97 -9.48 -0.76
N ARG A 25 -0.11 -9.67 0.01
CA ARG A 25 -0.68 -11.00 0.26
C ARG A 25 -1.13 -11.69 -1.02
N TYR A 26 -1.76 -10.94 -1.92
CA TYR A 26 -2.23 -11.47 -3.20
C TYR A 26 -1.08 -11.95 -4.09
N ILE A 27 0.05 -11.24 -4.12
CA ILE A 27 1.18 -11.54 -5.01
C ILE A 27 2.13 -12.59 -4.41
N VAL A 28 2.51 -12.46 -3.14
CA VAL A 28 3.56 -13.31 -2.53
C VAL A 28 3.05 -14.23 -1.42
N GLY A 29 1.77 -14.13 -1.05
CA GLY A 29 1.13 -14.99 -0.05
C GLY A 29 1.18 -14.44 1.38
N ASP A 30 0.73 -15.29 2.31
CA ASP A 30 0.53 -14.95 3.71
C ASP A 30 1.77 -15.17 4.59
N PHE A 31 1.81 -14.46 5.72
CA PHE A 31 2.82 -14.67 6.76
C PHE A 31 2.51 -15.93 7.59
N ALA A 32 3.45 -16.88 7.61
CA ALA A 32 3.45 -17.98 8.58
C ALA A 32 3.84 -17.50 9.99
N SER A 33 4.78 -16.56 10.07
CA SER A 33 5.19 -15.91 11.31
C SER A 33 5.71 -14.50 11.02
N LEU A 34 5.46 -13.57 11.94
CA LEU A 34 5.92 -12.19 11.81
C LEU A 34 6.31 -11.59 13.16
N GLN A 35 7.15 -10.57 13.09
CA GLN A 35 7.41 -9.60 14.14
C GLN A 35 7.13 -8.20 13.56
N SER A 36 6.75 -7.27 14.41
CA SER A 36 6.42 -5.92 13.98
C SER A 36 6.77 -4.86 15.00
N VAL A 37 6.98 -3.65 14.48
CA VAL A 37 7.05 -2.41 15.25
C VAL A 37 5.99 -1.49 14.71
N VAL A 38 5.16 -0.92 15.58
CA VAL A 38 4.12 0.06 15.23
C VAL A 38 4.29 1.25 16.14
N ASP A 39 4.54 2.42 15.56
CA ASP A 39 4.94 3.59 16.32
C ASP A 39 4.46 4.93 15.73
N ILE A 40 4.47 5.96 16.57
CA ILE A 40 4.08 7.35 16.26
C ILE A 40 5.33 8.24 16.36
N GLN A 41 5.99 8.48 15.23
CA GLN A 41 7.18 9.34 15.17
C GLN A 41 6.83 10.82 14.99
N TYR A 42 5.64 11.12 14.46
CA TYR A 42 5.10 12.49 14.37
C TYR A 42 3.87 12.63 15.28
N PRO A 43 4.05 12.92 16.59
CA PRO A 43 2.98 12.88 17.58
C PRO A 43 1.96 14.03 17.45
N THR A 44 2.22 15.02 16.60
CA THR A 44 1.33 16.16 16.38
C THR A 44 1.13 16.45 14.90
N VAL A 45 0.01 17.11 14.58
CA VAL A 45 -0.33 17.60 13.24
C VAL A 45 -0.93 19.01 13.33
N LYS A 46 -0.76 19.82 12.29
CA LYS A 46 -1.45 21.11 12.19
C LYS A 46 -2.89 20.89 11.74
N LEU A 47 -3.84 21.44 12.49
CA LEU A 47 -5.23 21.55 12.12
C LEU A 47 -5.41 22.83 11.30
N ILE A 48 -6.01 22.72 10.12
CA ILE A 48 -6.24 23.83 9.20
C ILE A 48 -7.74 23.94 8.98
N ASP A 49 -8.29 25.14 9.12
CA ASP A 49 -9.64 25.44 8.69
C ASP A 49 -9.67 25.55 7.15
N PHE A 50 -10.51 24.75 6.51
CA PHE A 50 -10.52 24.67 5.05
C PHE A 50 -11.16 25.87 4.36
N THR A 51 -12.00 26.63 5.07
CA THR A 51 -12.70 27.79 4.50
C THR A 51 -11.79 29.01 4.50
N THR A 52 -11.03 29.19 5.57
CA THR A 52 -10.16 30.35 5.79
C THR A 52 -8.70 30.07 5.43
N GLY A 53 -8.28 28.80 5.45
CA GLY A 53 -6.88 28.39 5.29
C GLY A 53 -6.03 28.60 6.55
N GLU A 54 -6.63 29.07 7.65
CA GLU A 54 -5.90 29.38 8.88
C GLU A 54 -5.61 28.13 9.72
N VAL A 55 -4.48 28.18 10.45
CA VAL A 55 -4.12 27.13 11.40
C VAL A 55 -4.93 27.31 12.68
N THR A 56 -5.91 26.45 12.92
CA THR A 56 -6.78 26.48 14.10
C THR A 56 -6.18 25.78 15.31
N ASP A 57 -5.30 24.79 15.10
CA ASP A 57 -4.47 24.17 16.13
C ASP A 57 -3.11 23.82 15.54
N PRO A 58 -2.00 24.47 15.97
CA PRO A 58 -0.68 24.23 15.39
C PRO A 58 -0.06 22.89 15.80
N ALA A 59 -0.58 22.20 16.82
CA ALA A 59 0.07 21.03 17.42
C ALA A 59 -0.95 19.99 17.94
N ARG A 60 -2.03 19.75 17.20
CA ARG A 60 -3.05 18.76 17.56
C ARG A 60 -2.44 17.38 17.75
N LYS A 61 -2.62 16.77 18.93
CA LYS A 61 -2.13 15.42 19.22
C LYS A 61 -2.70 14.40 18.23
N LYS A 62 -1.81 13.59 17.65
CA LYS A 62 -2.12 12.47 16.76
C LYS A 62 -1.95 11.15 17.51
N THR A 63 -2.87 10.22 17.32
CA THR A 63 -2.81 8.89 17.95
C THR A 63 -2.59 7.76 16.93
N SER A 64 -2.84 8.02 15.64
CA SER A 64 -2.60 7.04 14.58
C SER A 64 -1.11 6.77 14.42
N PRO A 65 -0.68 5.51 14.19
CA PRO A 65 0.73 5.21 13.94
C PRO A 65 1.19 5.86 12.62
N ASP A 66 2.47 6.05 12.39
CA ASP A 66 2.99 6.53 11.11
C ASP A 66 4.21 5.75 10.63
N HIS A 67 4.84 5.01 11.53
CA HIS A 67 5.90 4.05 11.25
C HIS A 67 5.41 2.65 11.60
N ILE A 68 5.45 1.76 10.61
CA ILE A 68 5.10 0.35 10.76
C ILE A 68 6.18 -0.46 10.06
N LEU A 69 6.85 -1.31 10.81
CA LEU A 69 7.84 -2.26 10.32
C LEU A 69 7.27 -3.67 10.53
N VAL A 70 7.37 -4.53 9.53
CA VAL A 70 6.93 -5.93 9.60
C VAL A 70 8.00 -6.79 8.97
N ASN A 71 8.48 -7.79 9.70
CA ASN A 71 9.45 -8.76 9.19
C ASN A 71 8.97 -10.17 9.52
N GLY A 72 9.16 -11.12 8.62
CA GLY A 72 8.65 -12.46 8.88
C GLY A 72 8.96 -13.47 7.79
N LYS A 73 8.49 -14.69 8.04
CA LYS A 73 8.53 -15.80 7.09
C LYS A 73 7.14 -16.02 6.50
N LEU A 74 7.06 -16.12 5.18
CA LEU A 74 5.84 -16.44 4.44
C LEU A 74 5.55 -17.94 4.50
N GLU A 75 4.30 -18.33 4.29
CA GLU A 75 3.88 -19.73 4.21
C GLU A 75 4.61 -20.49 3.09
N SER A 76 5.02 -19.78 2.02
CA SER A 76 5.86 -20.30 0.94
C SER A 76 7.31 -20.63 1.36
N GLY A 77 7.72 -20.20 2.55
CA GLY A 77 9.09 -20.33 3.05
C GLY A 77 9.99 -19.13 2.76
N ALA A 78 9.55 -18.20 1.92
CA ALA A 78 10.25 -16.95 1.64
C ALA A 78 10.31 -16.02 2.87
N VAL A 79 11.24 -15.08 2.87
CA VAL A 79 11.37 -14.05 3.90
C VAL A 79 10.86 -12.72 3.35
N ALA A 80 10.14 -11.97 4.17
CA ALA A 80 9.62 -10.66 3.79
C ALA A 80 9.97 -9.60 4.85
N SER A 81 10.26 -8.39 4.36
CA SER A 81 10.51 -7.20 5.15
C SER A 81 9.74 -6.03 4.55
N LEU A 82 8.84 -5.43 5.34
CA LEU A 82 8.03 -4.29 4.95
C LEU A 82 8.31 -3.12 5.89
N SER A 83 8.58 -1.96 5.31
CA SER A 83 8.82 -0.71 6.05
C SER A 83 7.92 0.39 5.52
N PHE A 84 6.87 0.70 6.27
CA PHE A 84 5.99 1.81 5.99
C PHE A 84 6.28 2.97 6.92
N ARG A 85 6.81 4.06 6.39
CA ARG A 85 7.16 5.26 7.17
C ARG A 85 6.52 6.50 6.59
N LYS A 86 6.13 7.42 7.46
CA LYS A 86 5.83 8.79 7.05
C LYS A 86 7.14 9.55 6.92
N VAL A 87 7.32 10.26 5.81
CA VAL A 87 8.41 11.21 5.61
C VAL A 87 7.85 12.43 4.88
N THR A 88 8.45 13.61 5.10
CA THR A 88 8.04 14.84 4.38
C THR A 88 8.41 14.76 2.90
N LYS A 89 9.56 14.17 2.59
CA LYS A 89 10.07 13.96 1.24
C LYS A 89 10.91 12.69 1.21
N THR A 90 10.82 11.93 0.13
CA THR A 90 11.64 10.73 -0.09
C THR A 90 12.97 11.13 -0.72
N VAL A 91 14.01 10.34 -0.49
CA VAL A 91 15.39 10.68 -0.90
C VAL A 91 15.56 10.77 -2.42
N ASP A 92 14.82 9.94 -3.15
CA ASP A 92 14.89 9.74 -4.59
C ASP A 92 13.55 10.03 -5.29
N GLY A 93 12.60 10.63 -4.58
CA GLY A 93 11.27 10.90 -5.11
C GLY A 93 10.37 9.68 -5.21
N LYS A 94 10.76 8.50 -4.71
CA LYS A 94 9.92 7.29 -4.74
C LYS A 94 9.09 7.14 -3.46
N GLY A 95 7.76 7.20 -3.59
CA GLY A 95 6.79 6.96 -2.52
C GLY A 95 6.60 5.48 -2.19
N LEU A 96 6.84 4.59 -3.15
CA LEU A 96 6.92 3.14 -2.96
C LEU A 96 8.13 2.59 -3.72
N ARG A 97 8.84 1.65 -3.07
CA ARG A 97 9.78 0.73 -3.71
C ARG A 97 9.52 -0.66 -3.14
N TRP A 98 9.29 -1.64 -4.01
CA TRP A 98 9.09 -3.03 -3.64
C TRP A 98 9.99 -3.91 -4.50
N LEU A 99 10.89 -4.65 -3.83
CA LEU A 99 11.77 -5.63 -4.43
C LEU A 99 11.22 -7.04 -4.18
N ILE A 100 11.16 -7.85 -5.22
CA ILE A 100 10.80 -9.27 -5.15
C ILE A 100 11.94 -10.07 -5.77
N SER A 101 12.76 -10.68 -4.92
CA SER A 101 13.91 -11.48 -5.34
C SER A 101 13.53 -12.97 -5.40
N GLY A 102 13.73 -13.57 -6.57
CA GLY A 102 13.50 -14.99 -6.82
C GLY A 102 14.76 -15.70 -7.31
N THR A 103 14.65 -17.00 -7.56
CA THR A 103 15.79 -17.81 -8.04
C THR A 103 16.24 -17.46 -9.46
N LYS A 104 15.35 -16.88 -10.27
CA LYS A 104 15.61 -16.52 -11.66
C LYS A 104 15.97 -15.04 -11.87
N GLY A 105 15.86 -14.21 -10.83
CA GLY A 105 16.00 -12.78 -11.02
C GLY A 105 15.37 -11.96 -9.90
N GLU A 106 15.34 -10.64 -10.09
CA GLU A 106 14.75 -9.69 -9.16
C GLU A 106 13.84 -8.70 -9.89
N LEU A 107 12.66 -8.46 -9.32
CA LEU A 107 11.69 -7.50 -9.81
C LEU A 107 11.69 -6.27 -8.88
N GLU A 108 11.76 -5.07 -9.46
CA GLU A 108 11.57 -3.81 -8.74
C GLU A 108 10.29 -3.11 -9.24
N ILE A 109 9.38 -2.80 -8.32
CA ILE A 109 8.25 -1.91 -8.55
C ILE A 109 8.54 -0.58 -7.85
N THR A 110 8.52 0.54 -8.59
CA THR A 110 8.60 1.89 -8.00
C THR A 110 7.42 2.77 -8.37
N ILE A 111 7.02 3.63 -7.44
CA ILE A 111 5.98 4.65 -7.64
C ILE A 111 6.46 5.97 -7.07
N ASP A 112 6.35 7.06 -7.82
CA ASP A 112 6.79 8.39 -7.38
C ASP A 112 5.91 8.96 -6.25
N GLY A 113 4.62 8.60 -6.23
CA GLY A 113 3.64 9.07 -5.26
C GLY A 113 3.28 8.05 -4.16
N PRO A 114 2.50 8.47 -3.15
CA PRO A 114 2.07 7.61 -2.05
C PRO A 114 0.92 6.65 -2.41
N ASN A 115 0.30 6.83 -3.59
CA ASN A 115 -0.96 6.18 -3.95
C ASN A 115 -0.71 5.01 -4.91
N PHE A 116 -0.59 3.80 -4.38
CA PHE A 116 -0.42 2.58 -5.19
C PHE A 116 -1.65 2.20 -6.00
N GLN A 117 -2.85 2.32 -5.41
CA GLN A 117 -4.11 1.94 -6.05
C GLN A 117 -4.50 2.86 -7.23
N MET A 118 -4.04 4.11 -7.24
CA MET A 118 -4.45 5.11 -8.22
C MET A 118 -3.44 5.19 -9.35
N ASP A 119 -3.91 5.49 -10.56
CA ASP A 119 -3.04 5.61 -11.74
C ASP A 119 -2.59 7.04 -12.02
N ILE A 120 -2.28 7.77 -10.96
CA ILE A 120 -1.93 9.20 -11.02
C ILE A 120 -0.44 9.47 -10.87
N ALA A 121 0.31 8.51 -10.31
CA ALA A 121 1.74 8.62 -10.13
C ALA A 121 2.44 7.75 -11.17
N LYS A 122 3.62 8.19 -11.63
CA LYS A 122 4.46 7.38 -12.51
C LYS A 122 4.82 6.08 -11.79
N LYS A 123 4.51 4.95 -12.44
CA LYS A 123 4.85 3.60 -12.00
C LYS A 123 5.91 3.05 -12.93
N GLN A 124 6.88 2.34 -12.37
CA GLN A 124 7.93 1.69 -13.15
C GLN A 124 8.10 0.26 -12.64
N LEU A 125 8.36 -0.65 -13.58
CA LEU A 125 8.63 -2.04 -13.32
C LEU A 125 9.96 -2.39 -13.98
N HIS A 126 10.95 -2.76 -13.19
CA HIS A 126 12.24 -3.23 -13.69
C HIS A 126 12.40 -4.71 -13.35
N LEU A 127 12.99 -5.48 -14.25
CA LEU A 127 13.33 -6.88 -14.04
C LEU A 127 14.81 -7.08 -14.33
N VAL A 128 15.50 -7.82 -13.47
CA VAL A 128 16.79 -8.41 -13.78
C VAL A 128 16.57 -9.91 -13.94
N ASP A 129 16.83 -10.45 -15.13
CA ASP A 129 16.90 -11.89 -15.35
C ASP A 129 18.34 -12.36 -15.14
N ASN A 130 18.55 -13.28 -14.19
CA ASN A 130 19.89 -13.77 -13.84
C ASN A 130 20.59 -14.48 -15.00
N SER A 131 19.85 -15.01 -15.98
CA SER A 131 20.42 -15.66 -17.16
C SER A 131 20.96 -14.66 -18.18
N VAL A 132 20.43 -13.43 -18.19
CA VAL A 132 20.83 -12.35 -19.11
C VAL A 132 21.80 -11.38 -18.42
N GLY A 133 21.64 -11.15 -17.11
CA GLY A 133 22.48 -10.26 -16.31
C GLY A 133 22.22 -8.77 -16.56
N VAL A 134 21.15 -8.41 -17.26
CA VAL A 134 20.82 -7.03 -17.63
C VAL A 134 19.47 -6.63 -17.05
N THR A 135 19.39 -5.39 -16.55
CA THR A 135 18.13 -4.78 -16.11
C THR A 135 17.31 -4.35 -17.31
N GLN A 136 16.04 -4.75 -17.34
CA GLN A 136 15.08 -4.39 -18.38
C GLN A 136 13.86 -3.67 -17.79
N ASP A 137 13.42 -2.62 -18.48
CA ASP A 137 12.16 -1.94 -18.19
C ASP A 137 11.01 -2.77 -18.76
N ILE A 138 10.02 -3.07 -17.93
CA ILE A 138 8.83 -3.84 -18.33
C ILE A 138 7.69 -2.87 -18.62
N ASP A 139 7.19 -2.91 -19.86
CA ASP A 139 5.91 -2.29 -20.20
C ASP A 139 4.78 -3.20 -19.71
N PHE A 140 3.94 -2.65 -18.82
CA PHE A 140 2.77 -3.32 -18.26
C PHE A 140 1.46 -2.67 -18.75
N THR A 141 1.52 -1.92 -19.85
CA THR A 141 0.33 -1.35 -20.49
C THR A 141 -0.51 -2.47 -21.11
N ASP A 142 -1.80 -2.52 -20.76
CA ASP A 142 -2.73 -3.46 -21.38
C ASP A 142 -3.15 -2.97 -22.77
N ALA A 143 -2.61 -3.60 -23.81
CA ALA A 143 -2.95 -3.30 -25.20
C ALA A 143 -4.43 -3.55 -25.52
N GLN A 144 -5.09 -4.46 -24.77
CA GLN A 144 -6.50 -4.82 -24.95
C GLN A 144 -7.44 -4.01 -24.06
N GLU A 145 -6.92 -3.02 -23.32
CA GLU A 145 -7.71 -2.17 -22.43
C GLU A 145 -8.88 -1.51 -23.19
N LEU A 146 -10.09 -1.71 -22.65
CA LEU A 146 -11.34 -1.23 -23.24
C LEU A 146 -11.30 0.29 -23.42
N ALA A 147 -11.77 0.76 -24.58
CA ALA A 147 -11.74 2.18 -24.94
C ALA A 147 -12.44 3.08 -23.92
N TYR A 148 -13.52 2.58 -23.30
CA TYR A 148 -14.25 3.34 -22.30
C TYR A 148 -13.43 3.45 -20.98
N VAL A 149 -12.65 2.45 -20.59
CA VAL A 149 -11.80 2.55 -19.38
C VAL A 149 -10.74 3.62 -19.59
N LYS A 150 -10.20 3.73 -20.81
CA LYS A 150 -9.25 4.80 -21.19
C LYS A 150 -9.85 6.21 -21.09
N SER A 151 -11.17 6.35 -21.23
CA SER A 151 -11.85 7.65 -21.11
C SER A 151 -12.24 8.01 -19.68
N VAL A 152 -12.19 7.06 -18.74
CA VAL A 152 -12.41 7.32 -17.32
C VAL A 152 -11.22 8.08 -16.75
N PRO A 153 -11.43 9.11 -15.89
CA PRO A 153 -10.34 9.79 -15.20
C PRO A 153 -9.42 8.81 -14.47
N ALA A 154 -8.11 9.06 -14.45
CA ALA A 154 -7.10 8.13 -13.92
C ALA A 154 -7.40 7.56 -12.51
N MET A 155 -8.08 8.33 -11.66
CA MET A 155 -8.50 7.87 -10.32
C MET A 155 -9.61 6.81 -10.34
N GLY A 156 -10.42 6.75 -11.39
CA GLY A 156 -11.53 5.81 -11.54
C GLY A 156 -11.19 4.57 -12.38
N GLN A 157 -10.08 4.57 -13.11
CA GLN A 157 -9.74 3.48 -14.05
C GLN A 157 -9.62 2.12 -13.36
N ASN A 158 -8.99 2.06 -12.18
CA ASN A 158 -8.89 0.83 -11.39
C ASN A 158 -10.28 0.24 -11.03
N THR A 159 -11.23 1.13 -10.72
CA THR A 159 -12.59 0.77 -10.31
C THR A 159 -13.39 0.33 -11.53
N SER A 160 -13.22 1.00 -12.67
CA SER A 160 -13.82 0.57 -13.94
C SER A 160 -13.36 -0.84 -14.33
N ARG A 161 -12.05 -1.14 -14.26
CA ARG A 161 -11.50 -2.49 -14.50
C ARG A 161 -12.12 -3.52 -13.55
N LEU A 162 -12.25 -3.18 -12.26
CA LEU A 162 -12.90 -4.04 -11.28
C LEU A 162 -14.36 -4.32 -11.63
N CYS A 163 -15.14 -3.31 -12.03
CA CYS A 163 -16.53 -3.47 -12.43
C CYS A 163 -16.68 -4.40 -13.64
N GLU A 164 -15.84 -4.26 -14.67
CA GLU A 164 -15.85 -5.18 -15.83
C GLU A 164 -15.54 -6.61 -15.41
N LYS A 165 -14.50 -6.78 -14.60
CA LYS A 165 -14.10 -8.09 -14.12
C LYS A 165 -15.20 -8.72 -13.27
N PHE A 166 -15.92 -7.94 -12.47
CA PHE A 166 -17.04 -8.41 -11.68
C PHE A 166 -18.20 -8.91 -12.56
N VAL A 167 -18.51 -8.20 -13.65
CA VAL A 167 -19.56 -8.63 -14.59
C VAL A 167 -19.15 -9.89 -15.34
N ALA A 168 -17.90 -9.98 -15.78
CA ALA A 168 -17.41 -11.11 -16.58
C ALA A 168 -17.10 -12.37 -15.75
N ALA A 169 -16.57 -12.19 -14.54
CA ALA A 169 -16.07 -13.25 -13.66
C ALA A 169 -16.19 -12.83 -12.18
N PRO A 170 -17.41 -12.81 -11.61
CA PRO A 170 -17.67 -12.30 -10.25
C PRO A 170 -16.94 -13.07 -9.15
N THR A 171 -16.50 -14.31 -9.42
CA THR A 171 -15.73 -15.14 -8.49
C THR A 171 -14.22 -14.90 -8.56
N GLU A 172 -13.74 -14.12 -9.54
CA GLU A 172 -12.32 -13.79 -9.74
C GLU A 172 -11.97 -12.37 -9.28
N VAL A 173 -12.86 -11.72 -8.53
CA VAL A 173 -12.62 -10.43 -7.90
C VAL A 173 -12.52 -10.59 -6.38
N ALA A 174 -11.83 -9.64 -5.74
CA ALA A 174 -11.73 -9.61 -4.28
C ALA A 174 -13.12 -9.59 -3.61
N ASN A 175 -13.28 -10.40 -2.57
CA ASN A 175 -14.54 -10.54 -1.83
C ASN A 175 -14.36 -10.29 -0.32
N PHE A 176 -15.39 -10.59 0.48
CA PHE A 176 -15.33 -10.39 1.93
C PHE A 176 -14.38 -11.35 2.67
N ASP A 177 -14.11 -12.54 2.13
CA ASP A 177 -13.12 -13.44 2.71
C ASP A 177 -11.70 -12.88 2.54
N ASP A 178 -11.41 -12.24 1.40
CA ASP A 178 -10.13 -11.55 1.19
C ASP A 178 -9.96 -10.38 2.16
N ALA A 179 -11.03 -9.59 2.35
CA ALA A 179 -11.06 -8.51 3.33
C ALA A 179 -10.86 -9.03 4.76
N LEU A 180 -11.49 -10.15 5.11
CA LEU A 180 -11.34 -10.79 6.43
C LEU A 180 -9.87 -11.21 6.67
N LYS A 181 -9.23 -11.86 5.69
CA LYS A 181 -7.83 -12.27 5.82
C LYS A 181 -6.89 -11.07 5.97
N LEU A 182 -7.15 -9.98 5.22
CA LEU A 182 -6.41 -8.73 5.39
C LEU A 182 -6.56 -8.18 6.81
N HIS A 183 -7.78 -8.14 7.35
CA HIS A 183 -8.03 -7.69 8.72
C HIS A 183 -7.32 -8.56 9.75
N GLN A 184 -7.34 -9.88 9.59
CA GLN A 184 -6.60 -10.81 10.45
C GLN A 184 -5.09 -10.56 10.41
N LEU A 185 -4.52 -10.21 9.24
CA LEU A 185 -3.11 -9.81 9.16
C LEU A 185 -2.83 -8.52 9.95
N LEU A 186 -3.72 -7.52 9.87
CA LEU A 186 -3.55 -6.29 10.65
C LEU A 186 -3.58 -6.56 12.16
N ASP A 187 -4.48 -7.44 12.61
CA ASP A 187 -4.56 -7.85 14.02
C ASP A 187 -3.27 -8.56 14.46
N LYS A 188 -2.72 -9.46 13.63
CA LYS A 188 -1.42 -10.10 13.88
C LYS A 188 -0.30 -9.06 13.98
N ILE A 189 -0.25 -8.08 13.07
CA ILE A 189 0.75 -6.99 13.09
C ILE A 189 0.62 -6.14 14.37
N ALA A 190 -0.60 -5.80 14.78
CA ALA A 190 -0.81 -5.02 16.00
C ALA A 190 -0.44 -5.81 17.25
N ALA A 191 -0.87 -7.08 17.33
CA ALA A 191 -0.57 -7.97 18.44
C ALA A 191 0.95 -8.19 18.60
N ALA A 192 1.66 -8.47 17.49
CA ALA A 192 3.11 -8.66 17.52
C ALA A 192 3.90 -7.41 17.94
N ALA A 193 3.32 -6.22 17.74
CA ALA A 193 3.90 -4.95 18.20
C ALA A 193 3.45 -4.54 19.62
N ASN A 194 2.59 -5.33 20.28
CA ASN A 194 1.86 -4.93 21.49
C ASN A 194 1.17 -3.57 21.35
N TYR A 195 0.72 -3.23 20.13
CA TYR A 195 0.09 -1.95 19.85
C TYR A 195 -1.42 -2.05 20.18
N PRO A 196 -2.00 -1.10 20.93
CA PRO A 196 -3.41 -1.12 21.29
C PRO A 196 -4.28 -0.76 20.07
N TYR A 197 -4.45 -1.74 19.17
CA TYR A 197 -5.35 -1.70 18.03
C TYR A 197 -6.66 -2.41 18.40
N LYS A 198 -7.78 -1.75 18.15
CA LYS A 198 -9.09 -2.41 18.03
C LYS A 198 -9.53 -2.18 16.59
N ALA A 199 -9.62 -3.26 15.81
CA ALA A 199 -10.09 -3.25 14.43
C ALA A 199 -11.54 -2.76 14.33
#